data_AF-A0A916B3X4-F1
#
_entry.id   AF-A0A916B3X4-F1
#
_cell.length_a   1.000
_cell.length_b   1.000
_cell.length_c   1.000
_cell.angle_alpha   90.00
_cell.angle_beta   90.00
_cell.angle_gamma   90.00
#
_symmetry.space_group_name_H-M   'P 1'
#
loop_
_entity.id
_entity.type
_entity.pdbx_description
1 polymer ?
#
loop_
_entity_poly.entity_id
_entity_poly.type
_entity_poly.pdbx_seq_one_letter_code
_entity_poly.pdbx_strand_id
1 'polypeptide(L)'
;MSKRVHRRKHPAVELNITAFMNLMVVLVPFLLMTAVFSHITILDLNLPPPSANKDVKKPKKPPYELRVTIRKNMMVLSDNRLGTIKRIPAKKSKEHNFALLKETLKQVKARLPKHTNITILAEQKTRYEDLIAAMDSSRSYRAQVDGQWVFAELFPDISIGDAAR
;
A
#
# COMPACT_ATOMS: atom_id res chain seq x y z
N MET A 1 -7.48 78.93 -44.66
CA MET A 1 -8.13 77.99 -43.71
C MET A 1 -7.24 76.77 -43.55
N SER A 2 -6.50 76.66 -42.44
CA SER A 2 -5.57 75.53 -42.20
C SER A 2 -6.21 74.53 -41.24
N LYS A 3 -6.47 73.31 -41.74
CA LYS A 3 -7.17 72.24 -41.03
C LYS A 3 -6.13 71.45 -40.20
N ARG A 4 -6.08 71.70 -38.89
CA ARG A 4 -5.20 70.98 -37.96
C ARG A 4 -5.64 69.51 -37.86
N VAL A 5 -4.77 68.60 -38.29
CA VAL A 5 -4.95 67.15 -38.14
C VAL A 5 -4.54 66.75 -36.72
N HIS A 6 -5.51 66.26 -35.94
CA HIS A 6 -5.27 65.75 -34.59
C HIS A 6 -4.84 64.28 -34.67
N ARG A 7 -3.55 64.01 -34.45
CA ARG A 7 -3.00 62.66 -34.36
C ARG A 7 -3.40 62.05 -33.00
N ARG A 8 -4.26 61.03 -32.99
CA ARG A 8 -4.61 60.26 -31.78
C ARG A 8 -3.40 59.45 -31.32
N LYS A 9 -3.00 59.61 -30.04
CA LYS A 9 -2.02 58.76 -29.37
C LYS A 9 -2.71 57.47 -28.93
N HIS A 10 -2.17 56.31 -29.26
CA HIS A 10 -2.62 55.02 -28.73
C HIS A 10 -2.29 54.96 -27.23
N PRO A 11 -3.26 54.68 -26.34
CA PRO A 11 -2.94 54.47 -24.93
C PRO A 11 -2.19 53.14 -24.79
N ALA A 12 -1.13 53.14 -23.99
CA ALA A 12 -0.40 51.92 -23.65
C ALA A 12 -1.37 50.98 -22.93
N VAL A 13 -1.49 49.74 -23.42
CA VAL A 13 -2.25 48.70 -22.73
C VAL A 13 -1.44 48.31 -21.50
N GLU A 14 -1.83 48.82 -20.33
CA GLU A 14 -1.27 48.37 -19.07
C GLU A 14 -1.71 46.92 -18.85
N LEU A 15 -0.72 46.01 -18.80
CA LEU A 15 -0.98 44.60 -18.55
C LEU A 15 -1.64 44.48 -17.16
N ASN A 16 -2.81 43.87 -17.07
CA ASN A 16 -3.51 43.68 -15.78
C ASN A 16 -2.75 42.68 -14.91
N ILE A 17 -1.75 43.16 -14.16
CA ILE A 17 -0.87 42.33 -13.30
C ILE A 17 -1.69 41.54 -12.28
N THR A 18 -2.77 42.13 -11.76
CA THR A 18 -3.71 41.45 -10.85
C THR A 18 -4.39 40.25 -11.50
N ALA A 19 -4.80 40.36 -12.77
CA ALA A 19 -5.42 39.25 -13.49
C ALA A 19 -4.40 38.12 -13.74
N PHE A 20 -3.14 38.47 -14.02
CA PHE A 20 -2.07 37.50 -14.21
C PHE A 20 -1.66 36.81 -12.90
N MET A 21 -1.59 37.56 -11.79
CA MET A 21 -1.35 36.99 -10.47
C MET A 21 -2.46 36.01 -10.07
N ASN A 22 -3.73 36.39 -10.30
CA ASN A 22 -4.86 35.51 -10.03
C ASN A 22 -4.78 34.21 -10.84
N LEU A 23 -4.33 34.28 -12.10
CA LEU A 23 -4.10 33.10 -12.93
C LEU A 23 -3.03 32.19 -12.32
N MET A 24 -1.87 32.73 -11.91
CA MET A 24 -0.80 31.94 -11.29
C MET A 24 -1.23 31.30 -9.97
N VAL A 25 -1.94 32.03 -9.12
CA VAL A 25 -2.41 31.54 -7.82
C VAL A 25 -3.42 30.40 -7.96
N VAL A 26 -4.27 30.41 -8.99
CA VAL A 26 -5.24 29.32 -9.25
C VAL A 26 -4.55 28.04 -9.77
N LEU A 27 -3.42 28.15 -10.46
CA LEU A 27 -2.70 27.00 -11.01
C LEU A 27 -2.03 26.14 -9.93
N VAL A 28 -1.57 26.74 -8.83
CA VAL A 28 -0.90 26.00 -7.73
C VAL A 28 -1.82 24.95 -7.08
N PRO A 29 -3.01 25.28 -6.55
CA PRO A 29 -3.91 24.29 -5.97
C PRO A 29 -4.45 23.31 -7.01
N PHE A 30 -4.62 23.71 -8.27
CA PHE A 30 -5.03 22.82 -9.36
C PHE A 30 -3.97 21.75 -9.67
N LEU A 31 -2.70 22.13 -9.74
CA LEU A 31 -1.58 21.20 -9.91
C LEU A 31 -1.41 20.29 -8.70
N LEU A 32 -1.58 20.81 -7.49
CA LEU A 32 -1.54 20.00 -6.28
C LEU A 32 -2.70 18.99 -6.22
N MET A 33 -3.92 19.39 -6.62
CA MET A 33 -5.08 18.49 -6.66
C MET A 33 -4.89 17.35 -7.68
N THR A 34 -4.28 17.62 -8.83
CA THR A 34 -3.95 16.58 -9.83
C THR A 34 -2.78 15.69 -9.40
N ALA A 35 -1.81 16.22 -8.66
CA ALA A 35 -0.70 15.42 -8.13
C ALA A 35 -1.11 14.41 -7.04
N VAL A 36 -2.21 14.68 -6.31
CA VAL A 36 -2.64 13.87 -5.15
C VAL A 36 -3.45 12.62 -5.56
N PHE A 37 -3.86 12.50 -6.83
CA PHE A 37 -4.57 11.32 -7.31
C PHE A 37 -3.78 10.59 -8.41
N SER A 38 -3.15 9.46 -8.04
CA SER A 38 -3.49 8.14 -8.60
C SER A 38 -2.51 7.05 -8.13
N HIS A 39 -3.00 6.11 -7.32
CA HIS A 39 -2.35 4.80 -7.12
C HIS A 39 -3.08 3.76 -7.98
N ILE A 40 -2.77 3.70 -9.28
CA ILE A 40 -3.21 2.58 -10.14
C ILE A 40 -2.34 1.37 -9.77
N THR A 41 -2.90 0.40 -9.05
CA THR A 41 -2.28 -0.91 -8.85
C THR A 41 -2.49 -1.75 -10.11
N ILE A 42 -1.44 -1.90 -10.91
CA ILE A 42 -1.39 -2.85 -12.03
C ILE A 42 -0.97 -4.20 -11.45
N LEU A 43 -1.81 -5.22 -11.61
CA LEU A 43 -1.47 -6.61 -11.27
C LEU A 43 -0.63 -7.19 -12.40
N ASP A 44 0.69 -7.21 -12.23
CA ASP A 44 1.64 -7.71 -13.23
C ASP A 44 1.79 -9.24 -13.10
N LEU A 45 1.25 -9.98 -14.07
CA LEU A 45 1.42 -11.42 -14.20
C LEU A 45 2.78 -11.68 -14.85
N ASN A 46 3.78 -12.06 -14.05
CA ASN A 46 5.14 -12.32 -14.53
C ASN A 46 5.20 -13.63 -15.34
N LEU A 47 5.05 -13.54 -16.65
CA LEU A 47 5.37 -14.62 -17.59
C LEU A 47 6.84 -14.48 -18.03
N PRO A 48 7.65 -15.55 -17.99
CA PRO A 48 9.07 -15.45 -18.32
C PRO A 48 9.28 -15.03 -19.79
N PRO A 49 10.13 -14.03 -20.07
CA PRO A 49 10.32 -13.53 -21.42
C PRO A 49 11.24 -14.46 -22.24
N PRO A 50 10.97 -14.67 -23.54
CA PRO A 50 12.00 -15.06 -24.48
C PRO A 50 12.91 -13.84 -24.72
N SER A 51 14.17 -13.99 -24.33
CA SER A 51 15.32 -13.09 -24.47
C SER A 51 15.18 -11.94 -25.48
N ALA A 52 15.33 -10.68 -25.04
CA ALA A 52 16.09 -9.64 -25.75
C ALA A 52 16.22 -8.34 -24.93
N ASN A 53 17.48 -7.90 -24.80
CA ASN A 53 18.02 -6.54 -24.82
C ASN A 53 17.42 -5.41 -23.95
N LYS A 54 18.24 -5.06 -22.95
CA LYS A 54 18.63 -3.78 -22.31
C LYS A 54 17.79 -2.50 -22.55
N ASP A 55 17.73 -1.75 -21.45
CA ASP A 55 17.29 -0.35 -21.26
C ASP A 55 15.78 -0.10 -21.11
N VAL A 56 15.21 -0.72 -20.08
CA VAL A 56 13.94 -0.26 -19.48
C VAL A 56 14.25 0.19 -18.05
N LYS A 57 13.96 1.46 -17.74
CA LYS A 57 13.92 2.01 -16.38
C LYS A 57 13.22 0.98 -15.50
N LYS A 58 13.95 0.37 -14.55
CA LYS A 58 13.44 -0.71 -13.70
C LYS A 58 12.04 -0.33 -13.20
N PRO A 59 10.97 -1.07 -13.55
CA PRO A 59 9.66 -0.79 -13.00
C PRO A 59 9.81 -0.79 -11.48
N LYS A 60 9.28 0.25 -10.81
CA LYS A 60 9.24 0.29 -9.34
C LYS A 60 8.61 -1.03 -8.93
N LYS A 61 9.40 -1.91 -8.30
CA LYS A 61 8.94 -3.22 -7.87
C LYS A 61 7.61 -3.03 -7.13
N PRO A 62 6.58 -3.86 -7.40
CA PRO A 62 5.33 -3.74 -6.69
C PRO A 62 5.58 -3.68 -5.18
N PRO A 63 4.79 -2.89 -4.44
CA PRO A 63 4.94 -2.79 -3.00
C PRO A 63 4.91 -4.20 -2.41
N TYR A 64 5.73 -4.44 -1.40
CA TYR A 64 5.75 -5.75 -0.76
C TYR A 64 4.40 -5.99 -0.08
N GLU A 65 3.75 -7.09 -0.40
CA GLU A 65 2.45 -7.46 0.16
C GLU A 65 2.60 -8.76 0.92
N LEU A 66 2.31 -8.73 2.23
CA LEU A 66 2.25 -9.90 3.08
C LEU A 66 0.80 -10.36 3.19
N ARG A 67 0.57 -11.66 3.00
CA ARG A 67 -0.77 -12.27 3.01
C ARG A 67 -0.83 -13.47 3.95
N VAL A 68 -1.87 -13.53 4.77
CA VAL A 68 -2.26 -14.71 5.56
C VAL A 68 -3.54 -15.27 4.97
N THR A 69 -3.47 -16.44 4.37
CA THR A 69 -4.67 -17.13 3.87
C THR A 69 -5.15 -18.16 4.89
N ILE A 70 -6.36 -17.98 5.40
CA ILE A 70 -7.04 -18.91 6.30
C ILE A 70 -7.78 -19.94 5.46
N ARG A 71 -7.32 -21.18 5.51
CA ARG A 71 -7.95 -22.35 4.88
C ARG A 71 -8.55 -23.24 5.96
N LYS A 72 -9.47 -24.14 5.60
CA LYS A 72 -10.14 -25.05 6.56
C LYS A 72 -9.21 -25.72 7.58
N ASN A 73 -8.06 -26.27 7.15
CA ASN A 73 -7.15 -27.06 8.01
C ASN A 73 -5.75 -26.46 8.15
N MET A 74 -5.53 -25.25 7.65
CA MET A 74 -4.20 -24.63 7.67
C MET A 74 -4.29 -23.12 7.43
N MET A 75 -3.27 -22.40 7.86
CA MET A 75 -3.01 -21.04 7.39
C MET A 75 -1.79 -21.04 6.48
N VAL A 76 -1.78 -20.15 5.50
CA VAL A 76 -0.64 -19.98 4.60
C VAL A 76 -0.18 -18.54 4.71
N LEU A 77 1.06 -18.35 5.16
CA LEU A 77 1.74 -17.06 5.07
C LEU A 77 2.44 -17.00 3.71
N SER A 78 2.17 -15.95 2.95
CA SER A 78 2.72 -15.75 1.61
C SER A 78 3.03 -14.28 1.37
N ASP A 79 3.89 -14.02 0.39
CA ASP A 79 4.12 -12.68 -0.13
C ASP A 79 3.89 -12.64 -1.66
N ASN A 80 4.11 -11.47 -2.25
CA ASN A 80 4.09 -11.28 -3.71
C ASN A 80 5.47 -11.39 -4.38
N ARG A 81 6.52 -11.85 -3.67
CA ARG A 81 7.90 -11.94 -4.19
C ARG A 81 8.42 -13.37 -4.27
N LEU A 82 8.38 -14.08 -3.16
CA LEU A 82 8.82 -15.46 -2.96
C LEU A 82 7.64 -16.44 -3.01
N GLY A 83 6.41 -15.94 -2.90
CA GLY A 83 5.21 -16.77 -2.87
C GLY A 83 4.96 -17.31 -1.47
N THR A 84 4.87 -18.64 -1.30
CA THR A 84 4.57 -19.23 0.01
C THR A 84 5.77 -19.14 0.94
N ILE A 85 5.66 -18.36 2.02
CA ILE A 85 6.68 -18.23 3.07
C ILE A 85 6.59 -19.43 4.02
N LYS A 86 5.38 -19.74 4.50
CA LYS A 86 5.16 -20.83 5.45
C LYS A 86 3.75 -21.36 5.40
N ARG A 87 3.64 -22.69 5.43
CA ARG A 87 2.39 -23.41 5.71
C ARG A 87 2.31 -23.70 7.20
N ILE A 88 1.22 -23.27 7.82
CA ILE A 88 0.95 -23.40 9.25
C ILE A 88 -0.21 -24.39 9.39
N PRO A 89 0.06 -25.67 9.67
CA PRO A 89 -1.00 -26.66 9.84
C PRO A 89 -1.86 -26.34 11.07
N ALA A 90 -3.14 -26.71 11.01
CA ALA A 90 -4.01 -26.70 12.18
C ALA A 90 -3.44 -27.61 13.30
N LYS A 91 -3.82 -27.31 14.54
CA LYS A 91 -3.50 -28.15 15.69
C LYS A 91 -4.22 -29.51 15.59
N LYS A 92 -3.83 -30.47 16.43
CA LYS A 92 -4.50 -31.78 16.54
C LYS A 92 -6.02 -31.65 16.82
N SER A 93 -6.45 -30.56 17.47
CA SER A 93 -7.86 -30.21 17.72
C SER A 93 -8.63 -29.72 16.49
N LYS A 94 -8.00 -29.65 15.30
CA LYS A 94 -8.53 -29.02 14.07
C LYS A 94 -8.70 -27.50 14.14
N GLU A 95 -8.20 -26.86 15.19
CA GLU A 95 -8.17 -25.40 15.31
C GLU A 95 -6.94 -24.80 14.62
N HIS A 96 -7.08 -23.59 14.08
CA HIS A 96 -5.95 -22.86 13.51
C HIS A 96 -4.87 -22.56 14.56
N ASN A 97 -3.60 -22.68 14.15
CA ASN A 97 -2.47 -22.46 15.02
C ASN A 97 -1.99 -21.00 15.01
N PHE A 98 -2.75 -20.12 15.67
CA PHE A 98 -2.44 -18.69 15.77
C PHE A 98 -1.15 -18.38 16.52
N ALA A 99 -0.73 -19.24 17.45
CA ALA A 99 0.56 -19.12 18.12
C ALA A 99 1.71 -19.28 17.12
N LEU A 100 1.65 -20.31 16.27
CA LEU A 100 2.66 -20.53 15.23
C LEU A 100 2.62 -19.44 14.15
N LEU A 101 1.43 -18.91 13.84
CA LEU A 101 1.30 -17.72 12.99
C LEU A 101 2.07 -16.54 13.56
N LYS A 102 1.81 -16.19 14.83
CA LYS A 102 2.47 -15.08 15.52
C LYS A 102 3.98 -15.23 15.55
N GLU A 103 4.49 -16.42 15.87
CA GLU A 103 5.93 -16.69 15.84
C GLU A 103 6.53 -16.55 14.44
N THR A 104 5.82 -16.99 13.42
CA THR A 104 6.25 -16.81 12.02
C THR A 104 6.24 -15.33 11.64
N LEU A 105 5.23 -14.56 12.05
CA LEU A 105 5.14 -13.12 11.79
C LEU A 105 6.24 -12.35 12.50
N LYS A 106 6.64 -12.73 13.72
CA LYS A 106 7.82 -12.17 14.41
C LYS A 106 9.09 -12.35 13.58
N GLN A 107 9.31 -13.53 13.03
CA GLN A 107 10.46 -13.81 12.16
C GLN A 107 10.44 -12.97 10.88
N VAL A 108 9.25 -12.76 10.29
CA VAL A 108 9.09 -11.91 9.11
C VAL A 108 9.32 -10.43 9.45
N LYS A 109 8.75 -9.93 10.56
CA LYS A 109 8.94 -8.54 11.03
C LYS A 109 10.41 -8.24 11.32
N ALA A 110 11.17 -9.19 11.86
CA ALA A 110 12.61 -9.03 12.06
C ALA A 110 13.38 -8.79 10.74
N ARG A 111 12.91 -9.35 9.62
CA ARG A 111 13.49 -9.13 8.28
C ARG A 111 12.95 -7.86 7.61
N LEU A 112 11.77 -7.41 8.03
CA LEU A 112 11.03 -6.28 7.44
C LEU A 112 10.57 -5.28 8.51
N PRO A 113 11.50 -4.64 9.24
CA PRO A 113 11.18 -3.86 10.44
C PRO A 113 10.28 -2.65 10.16
N LYS A 114 10.40 -2.06 8.96
CA LYS A 114 9.64 -0.88 8.54
C LYS A 114 8.28 -1.21 7.92
N HIS A 115 7.96 -2.49 7.72
CA HIS A 115 6.73 -2.89 7.05
C HIS A 115 5.63 -3.13 8.10
N THR A 116 4.44 -2.60 7.85
CA THR A 116 3.32 -2.58 8.79
C THR A 116 2.04 -3.22 8.22
N ASN A 117 2.01 -3.50 6.92
CA ASN A 117 0.79 -3.94 6.23
C ASN A 117 0.69 -5.46 6.14
N ILE A 118 -0.51 -6.00 6.34
CA ILE A 118 -0.81 -7.41 6.11
C ILE A 118 -2.24 -7.59 5.62
N THR A 119 -2.44 -8.49 4.67
CA THR A 119 -3.78 -8.83 4.18
C THR A 119 -4.18 -10.21 4.67
N ILE A 120 -5.34 -10.31 5.30
CA ILE A 120 -5.93 -11.57 5.75
C ILE A 120 -6.97 -12.00 4.70
N LEU A 121 -6.75 -13.16 4.10
CA LEU A 121 -7.63 -13.77 3.11
C LEU A 121 -8.36 -14.95 3.75
N ALA A 122 -9.68 -14.89 3.85
CA ALA A 122 -10.48 -15.95 4.46
C ALA A 122 -11.24 -16.77 3.40
N GLU A 123 -11.32 -18.08 3.58
CA GLU A 123 -12.27 -18.90 2.80
C GLU A 123 -13.72 -18.64 3.23
N GLN A 124 -14.68 -18.87 2.34
CA GLN A 124 -16.12 -18.60 2.56
C GLN A 124 -16.71 -19.22 3.84
N LYS A 125 -16.16 -20.34 4.34
CA LYS A 125 -16.63 -21.04 5.55
C LYS A 125 -15.72 -20.81 6.77
N THR A 126 -14.93 -19.75 6.77
CA THR A 126 -14.08 -19.39 7.92
C THR A 126 -14.95 -18.84 9.04
N ARG A 127 -14.72 -19.31 10.28
CA ARG A 127 -15.48 -18.80 11.43
C ARG A 127 -15.04 -17.37 11.73
N TYR A 128 -15.98 -16.55 12.19
CA TYR A 128 -15.70 -15.16 12.55
C TYR A 128 -14.61 -15.04 13.63
N GLU A 129 -14.61 -15.94 14.61
CA GLU A 129 -13.57 -16.01 15.66
C GLU A 129 -12.18 -16.26 15.09
N ASP A 130 -12.05 -17.09 14.04
CA ASP A 130 -10.76 -17.38 13.42
C ASP A 130 -10.22 -16.14 12.69
N LEU A 131 -11.10 -15.30 12.13
CA LEU A 131 -10.73 -14.04 11.50
C LEU A 131 -10.21 -13.05 12.54
N ILE A 132 -10.93 -12.86 13.65
CA ILE A 132 -10.49 -11.98 14.75
C ILE A 132 -9.17 -12.48 15.32
N ALA A 133 -9.04 -13.78 15.59
CA ALA A 133 -7.82 -14.35 16.13
C ALA A 133 -6.62 -14.17 15.16
N ALA A 134 -6.85 -14.22 13.85
CA ALA A 134 -5.84 -13.88 12.86
C ALA A 134 -5.45 -12.40 12.91
N MET A 135 -6.42 -11.48 13.05
CA MET A 135 -6.16 -10.04 13.17
C MET A 135 -5.33 -9.73 14.42
N ASP A 136 -5.76 -10.23 15.58
CA ASP A 136 -5.07 -10.03 16.85
C ASP A 136 -3.66 -10.61 16.85
N SER A 137 -3.49 -11.76 16.20
CA SER A 137 -2.18 -12.41 16.06
C SER A 137 -1.24 -11.66 15.12
N SER A 138 -1.78 -10.87 14.21
CA SER A 138 -1.01 -10.13 13.20
C SER A 138 -0.63 -8.73 13.63
N ARG A 139 -1.38 -8.11 14.55
CA ARG A 139 -1.18 -6.72 14.97
C ARG A 139 0.01 -6.53 15.93
N SER A 140 0.11 -7.35 16.97
CA SER A 140 1.14 -7.17 18.01
C SER A 140 1.42 -8.45 18.80
N TYR A 141 2.50 -8.43 19.59
CA TYR A 141 2.82 -9.48 20.55
C TYR A 141 3.33 -8.88 21.86
N ARG A 142 3.13 -9.60 22.97
CA ARG A 142 3.72 -9.23 24.25
C ARG A 142 5.20 -9.57 24.23
N ALA A 143 6.04 -8.59 24.50
CA ALA A 143 7.47 -8.72 24.68
C ALA A 143 7.87 -8.16 26.04
N GLN A 144 8.94 -8.69 26.62
CA GLN A 144 9.51 -8.12 27.83
C GLN A 144 10.71 -7.26 27.42
N VAL A 145 10.67 -5.98 27.75
CA VAL A 145 11.75 -5.02 27.50
C VAL A 145 12.07 -4.38 28.84
N ASP A 146 13.33 -4.48 29.28
CA ASP A 146 13.80 -3.94 30.56
C ASP A 146 12.94 -4.36 31.77
N GLY A 147 12.52 -5.63 31.78
CA GLY A 147 11.70 -6.20 32.85
C GLY A 147 10.21 -5.86 32.77
N GLN A 148 9.79 -4.94 31.90
CA GLN A 148 8.39 -4.54 31.73
C GLN A 148 7.73 -5.24 30.53
N TRP A 149 6.46 -5.61 30.68
CA TRP A 149 5.65 -6.16 29.59
C TRP A 149 5.15 -5.04 28.68
N VAL A 150 5.59 -5.06 27.43
CA VAL A 150 5.17 -4.12 26.39
C VAL A 150 4.54 -4.85 25.21
N PHE A 151 3.64 -4.17 24.50
CA PHE A 151 3.10 -4.67 23.24
C PHE A 151 4.02 -4.23 22.10
N ALA A 152 4.84 -5.15 21.61
CA ALA A 152 5.66 -4.93 20.44
C ALA A 152 4.83 -5.09 19.16
N GLU A 153 5.05 -4.18 18.22
CA GLU A 153 4.33 -4.12 16.95
C GLU A 153 4.73 -5.25 15.99
N LEU A 154 3.73 -5.79 15.27
CA LEU A 154 3.92 -6.65 14.09
C LEU A 154 3.43 -5.92 12.84
N PHE A 155 2.25 -6.24 12.34
CA PHE A 155 1.66 -5.67 11.14
C PHE A 155 0.28 -5.09 11.49
N PRO A 156 0.23 -3.84 12.01
CA PRO A 156 -1.00 -3.24 12.49
C PRO A 156 -1.97 -2.84 11.37
N ASP A 157 -1.46 -2.59 10.16
CA ASP A 157 -2.26 -2.14 9.02
C ASP A 157 -2.88 -3.35 8.30
N ILE A 158 -4.02 -3.81 8.83
CA ILE A 158 -4.67 -5.05 8.41
C ILE A 158 -5.74 -4.75 7.35
N SER A 159 -5.64 -5.42 6.21
CA SER A 159 -6.71 -5.50 5.20
C SER A 159 -7.35 -6.90 5.22
N ILE A 160 -8.64 -7.00 4.90
CA ILE A 160 -9.37 -8.28 4.86
C ILE A 160 -9.93 -8.48 3.45
N GLY A 161 -9.89 -9.72 2.96
CA GLY A 161 -10.50 -10.10 1.69
C GLY A 161 -10.82 -11.58 1.61
N ASP A 162 -11.35 -12.00 0.47
CA ASP A 162 -11.68 -13.39 0.20
C ASP A 162 -10.50 -14.17 -0.37
N ALA A 163 -10.31 -15.39 0.14
CA ALA A 163 -9.39 -16.34 -0.46
C ALA A 163 -10.03 -16.95 -1.71
N ALA A 164 -9.32 -16.86 -2.85
CA ALA A 164 -9.70 -17.62 -4.05
C ALA A 164 -9.75 -19.12 -3.72
N ARG A 165 -10.73 -19.84 -4.29
CA ARG A 165 -10.96 -21.27 -4.03
C ARG A 165 -9.69 -22.09 -4.24
#